data_AF-A0A0A2ANX8-F1
#
_entry.id   AF-A0A0A2ANX8-F1
#
_cell.length_a   1.000
_cell.length_b   1.000
_cell.length_c   1.000
_cell.angle_alpha   90.00
_cell.angle_beta   90.00
_cell.angle_gamma   90.00
#
_symmetry.space_group_name_H-M   'P 1'
#
loop_
_entity.id
_entity.type
_entity.pdbx_description
1 polymer ?
#
loop_
_entity_poly.entity_id
_entity_poly.type
_entity_poly.pdbx_seq_one_letter_code
_entity_poly.pdbx_strand_id
1 'polypeptide(L)'
;MKKNSILILFFLFSLIFSGSAKANYWLIIGTYRQGPGGRPEVSGITSPSLHSIPMRDLDTCNKAGEKITNEIYKPVWQFDSRWTCVFTGN
;
A
#
# COMPACT_ATOMS: atom_id res chain seq x y z
N MET A 1 12.05 -18.64 42.95
CA MET A 1 11.90 -19.19 41.57
C MET A 1 10.54 -18.88 40.90
N LYS A 2 9.44 -18.62 41.64
CA LYS A 2 8.10 -18.39 41.05
C LYS A 2 7.94 -17.12 40.17
N LYS A 3 8.66 -16.02 40.45
CA LYS A 3 8.50 -14.75 39.70
C LYS A 3 8.90 -14.85 38.21
N ASN A 4 9.93 -15.62 37.89
CA ASN A 4 10.42 -15.77 36.52
C ASN A 4 9.44 -16.58 35.65
N SER A 5 8.64 -17.47 36.26
CA SER A 5 7.64 -18.28 35.56
C SER A 5 6.46 -17.45 35.06
N ILE A 6 6.13 -16.34 35.72
CA ILE A 6 5.01 -15.46 35.32
C ILE A 6 5.38 -14.67 34.06
N LEU A 7 6.62 -14.18 33.98
CA LEU A 7 7.15 -13.48 32.80
C LEU A 7 7.18 -14.38 31.56
N ILE A 8 7.59 -15.64 31.72
CA ILE A 8 7.59 -16.63 30.64
C ILE A 8 6.16 -16.90 30.16
N LEU A 9 5.19 -16.96 31.08
CA LEU A 9 3.78 -17.16 30.74
C LEU A 9 3.20 -15.97 29.95
N PHE A 10 3.51 -14.74 30.36
CA PHE A 10 3.12 -13.53 29.62
C PHE A 10 3.76 -13.47 28.23
N PHE A 11 5.02 -13.86 28.11
CA PHE A 11 5.71 -13.93 26.82
C PHE A 11 5.08 -14.96 25.89
N LEU A 12 4.79 -16.16 26.38
CA LEU A 12 4.08 -17.19 25.61
C LEU A 12 2.67 -16.76 25.20
N PHE A 13 1.95 -16.02 26.06
CA PHE A 13 0.63 -15.49 25.73
C PHE A 13 0.68 -14.47 24.58
N SER A 14 1.71 -13.62 24.54
CA SER A 14 1.88 -12.65 23.43
C SER A 14 2.13 -13.32 22.07
N LEU A 15 2.77 -14.49 22.05
CA LEU A 15 3.01 -15.24 20.80
C LEU A 15 1.72 -15.84 20.23
N ILE A 16 0.72 -16.15 21.05
CA ILE A 16 -0.56 -16.73 20.62
C ILE A 16 -1.47 -15.65 20.01
N PHE A 17 -1.33 -14.39 20.44
CA PHE A 17 -2.10 -13.25 19.94
C PHE A 17 -1.47 -12.53 18.75
N SER A 18 -0.42 -13.10 18.16
CA SER A 18 0.13 -12.68 16.87
C SER A 18 -0.84 -13.05 15.73
N GLY A 19 -2.02 -12.43 15.71
CA GLY A 19 -2.92 -12.52 14.58
C GLY A 19 -2.25 -11.94 13.34
N SER A 20 -2.17 -12.72 12.26
CA SER A 20 -1.82 -12.17 10.95
C SER A 20 -2.83 -11.06 10.65
N ALA A 21 -2.36 -9.82 10.53
CA ALA A 21 -3.18 -8.71 10.10
C ALA A 21 -3.69 -9.03 8.70
N LYS A 22 -4.89 -9.58 8.63
CA LYS A 22 -5.49 -10.08 7.40
C LYS A 22 -5.79 -8.90 6.50
N ALA A 23 -4.95 -8.71 5.48
CA ALA A 23 -5.18 -7.72 4.44
C ALA A 23 -6.15 -8.31 3.41
N ASN A 24 -7.41 -7.90 3.49
CA ASN A 24 -8.45 -8.38 2.58
C ASN A 24 -8.45 -7.62 1.24
N TYR A 25 -7.77 -6.46 1.20
CA TYR A 25 -7.74 -5.57 0.06
C TYR A 25 -6.31 -5.17 -0.28
N TRP A 26 -6.09 -4.81 -1.53
CA TRP A 26 -4.82 -4.28 -2.01
C TRP A 26 -5.07 -2.94 -2.69
N LEU A 27 -4.34 -1.93 -2.26
CA LEU A 27 -4.25 -0.66 -2.97
C LEU A 27 -3.22 -0.83 -4.07
N ILE A 28 -3.70 -0.89 -5.32
CA ILE A 28 -2.87 -0.94 -6.51
C ILE A 28 -2.71 0.50 -7.02
N ILE A 29 -1.48 0.93 -7.23
CA ILE A 29 -1.13 2.25 -7.74
C ILE A 29 -0.36 2.05 -9.04
N GLY A 30 -0.93 2.53 -10.14
CA GLY A 30 -0.26 2.60 -11.43
C GLY A 30 0.42 3.93 -11.58
N THR A 31 1.70 3.90 -11.94
CA THR A 31 2.46 5.12 -12.23
C THR A 31 3.07 5.03 -13.62
N TYR A 32 3.09 6.17 -14.29
CA TYR A 32 3.75 6.31 -15.57
C TYR A 32 4.89 7.31 -15.42
N ARG A 33 6.06 6.95 -15.95
CA ARG A 33 7.19 7.87 -16.02
C ARG A 33 7.43 8.24 -17.47
N GLN A 34 7.33 9.53 -17.76
CA GLN A 34 7.90 10.09 -18.97
C GLN A 34 9.28 10.66 -18.63
N GLY A 35 10.27 10.43 -19.49
CA GLY A 35 11.65 10.90 -19.29
C GLY A 35 11.77 12.43 -19.10
N PRO A 36 12.95 12.95 -18.72
CA PRO A 36 13.16 14.34 -18.30
C PRO A 36 12.94 15.42 -19.38
N GLY A 37 12.43 15.06 -20.56
CA GLY A 37 12.16 15.99 -21.66
C GLY A 37 10.91 16.83 -21.46
N GLY A 38 10.94 18.08 -21.93
CA GLY A 38 9.78 18.99 -21.93
C GLY A 38 8.72 18.69 -23.00
N ARG A 39 9.01 17.78 -23.93
CA ARG A 39 8.05 17.26 -24.91
C ARG A 39 7.73 15.81 -24.59
N PRO A 40 6.47 15.38 -24.73
CA PRO A 40 6.12 13.98 -24.59
C PRO A 40 6.82 13.17 -25.71
N GLU A 41 7.96 12.55 -25.41
CA GLU A 41 8.59 11.61 -26.33
C GLU A 41 7.82 10.30 -26.28
N VAL A 42 7.26 9.89 -27.42
CA VAL A 42 6.42 8.69 -27.56
C VAL A 42 7.18 7.39 -27.27
N SER A 43 8.51 7.43 -27.39
CA SER A 43 9.44 6.33 -27.11
C SER A 43 10.05 6.36 -25.70
N GLY A 44 10.01 7.52 -25.02
CA GLY A 44 10.55 7.72 -23.66
C GLY A 44 9.53 7.43 -22.57
N ILE A 45 8.38 6.93 -22.98
CA ILE A 45 7.33 6.53 -22.08
C ILE A 45 7.71 5.16 -21.49
N THR A 46 8.23 5.19 -20.26
CA THR A 46 8.68 3.98 -19.59
C THR A 46 7.51 3.09 -19.19
N SER A 47 7.75 1.77 -19.15
CA SER A 47 6.77 0.77 -18.76
C SER A 47 6.02 1.19 -17.48
N PRO A 48 4.68 1.08 -17.45
CA PRO A 48 3.90 1.44 -16.28
C PRO A 48 4.40 0.62 -15.08
N SER A 49 4.65 1.31 -13.96
CA SER A 49 5.07 0.67 -12.72
C SER A 49 3.85 0.50 -11.82
N LEU A 50 3.64 -0.73 -11.34
CA LEU A 50 2.58 -1.06 -10.41
C LEU A 50 3.15 -1.21 -9.00
N HIS A 51 2.59 -0.47 -8.05
CA HIS A 51 2.85 -0.61 -6.63
C HIS A 51 1.62 -1.16 -5.94
N SER A 52 1.82 -2.07 -5.00
CA SER A 52 0.75 -2.88 -4.43
C SER A 52 0.90 -2.90 -2.91
N ILE A 53 -0.03 -2.25 -2.20
CA ILE A 53 0.03 -2.05 -0.74
C ILE A 53 -1.13 -2.82 -0.09
N PRO A 54 -0.87 -3.75 0.84
CA PRO A 54 -1.93 -4.49 1.53
C PRO A 54 -2.74 -3.57 2.46
N MET A 55 -4.06 -3.73 2.44
CA MET A 55 -5.04 -2.95 3.20
C MET A 55 -6.02 -3.86 3.93
N ARG A 56 -6.42 -3.45 5.13
CA ARG A 56 -7.33 -4.23 6.00
C ARG A 56 -8.76 -4.27 5.46
N ASP A 57 -9.27 -3.12 5.03
CA ASP A 57 -10.67 -2.88 4.66
C ASP A 57 -10.78 -1.93 3.45
N LEU A 58 -11.91 -2.02 2.76
CA LEU A 58 -12.19 -1.22 1.56
C LEU A 58 -12.20 0.27 1.86
N ASP A 59 -12.80 0.68 2.98
CA ASP A 59 -12.92 2.10 3.36
C ASP A 59 -11.55 2.73 3.59
N THR A 60 -10.65 2.03 4.28
CA THR A 60 -9.27 2.47 4.52
C THR A 60 -8.49 2.51 3.20
N CYS A 61 -8.70 1.53 2.33
CA CYS A 61 -8.09 1.53 1.00
C CYS A 61 -8.52 2.75 0.17
N ASN A 62 -9.82 3.05 0.13
CA ASN A 62 -10.37 4.21 -0.58
C ASN A 62 -9.88 5.53 0.01
N LYS A 63 -9.92 5.69 1.34
CA LYS A 63 -9.41 6.89 2.01
C LYS A 63 -7.93 7.11 1.74
N ALA A 64 -7.12 6.04 1.73
CA ALA A 64 -5.71 6.13 1.40
C ALA A 64 -5.52 6.61 -0.05
N GLY A 65 -6.27 6.03 -0.97
CA GLY A 65 -6.27 6.43 -2.38
C GLY A 65 -6.70 7.89 -2.59
N GLU A 66 -7.80 8.33 -1.98
CA GLU A 66 -8.25 9.73 -2.06
C GLU A 66 -7.21 10.71 -1.51
N LYS A 67 -6.61 10.37 -0.37
CA LYS A 67 -5.53 11.19 0.21
C LYS A 67 -4.33 11.28 -0.73
N ILE A 68 -3.97 10.16 -1.35
CA ILE A 68 -2.92 10.08 -2.35
C ILE A 68 -3.25 11.01 -3.54
N THR A 69 -4.48 10.96 -4.08
CA THR A 69 -4.92 11.83 -5.17
C THR A 69 -4.92 13.31 -4.80
N ASN A 70 -5.35 13.66 -3.60
CA ASN A 70 -5.58 15.05 -3.20
C ASN A 70 -4.34 15.74 -2.63
N GLU A 71 -3.51 15.02 -1.87
CA GLU A 71 -2.39 15.62 -1.12
C GLU A 71 -1.02 15.29 -1.72
N ILE A 72 -0.86 14.07 -2.25
CA ILE A 72 0.45 13.56 -2.69
C ILE A 72 0.62 13.78 -4.19
N TYR A 73 -0.42 13.52 -4.97
CA TYR A 73 -0.38 13.69 -6.41
C TYR A 73 -0.75 15.11 -6.81
N LYS A 74 0.24 15.80 -7.35
CA LYS A 74 0.00 16.97 -8.19
C LYS A 74 -0.23 16.47 -9.61
N PRO A 75 -1.31 16.87 -10.29
CA PRO A 75 -1.53 16.55 -11.70
C PRO A 75 -0.45 17.27 -12.52
N VAL A 76 0.70 16.64 -12.63
CA VAL A 76 1.74 17.01 -13.58
C VAL A 76 1.50 16.13 -14.79
N TRP A 77 1.57 16.71 -15.99
CA TRP A 77 1.38 15.99 -17.25
C TRP A 77 2.24 14.71 -17.39
N GLN A 78 3.30 14.57 -16.58
CA GLN A 78 4.25 13.46 -16.55
C GLN A 78 3.87 12.30 -15.61
N PHE A 79 2.83 12.42 -14.78
CA PHE A 79 2.53 11.45 -13.72
C PHE A 79 1.01 11.29 -13.51
N ASP A 80 0.40 10.36 -14.23
CA ASP A 80 -1.00 9.96 -14.01
C ASP A 80 -1.02 8.80 -13.01
N SER A 81 -0.99 9.13 -11.72
CA SER A 81 -0.97 8.13 -10.66
C SER A 81 -2.36 7.70 -10.24
N ARG A 82 -2.93 6.84 -11.07
CA ARG A 82 -4.22 6.22 -10.78
C ARG A 82 -4.03 5.11 -9.78
N TRP A 83 -5.06 4.92 -8.97
CA TRP A 83 -5.09 3.85 -8.00
C TRP A 83 -6.43 3.14 -8.03
N THR A 84 -6.45 1.91 -7.54
CA THR A 84 -7.67 1.12 -7.37
C THR A 84 -7.52 0.18 -6.18
N CYS A 85 -8.64 -0.14 -5.54
CA CYS A 85 -8.70 -1.11 -4.46
C CYS A 85 -9.19 -2.45 -5.00
N VAL A 86 -8.40 -3.51 -4.85
CA VAL A 86 -8.72 -4.87 -5.30
C VAL A 86 -8.94 -5.76 -4.10
N PHE A 87 -10.08 -6.45 -4.04
CA PHE A 87 -10.33 -7.47 -3.03
C PHE A 87 -9.51 -8.72 -3.36
N THR A 88 -8.73 -9.21 -2.41
CA THR A 88 -7.88 -10.38 -2.62
C THR A 88 -8.37 -11.64 -1.95
N GLY A 89 -9.42 -11.56 -1.13
CA GLY A 89 -10.20 -12.72 -0.68
C GLY A 89 -9.40 -13.95 -0.32
N ASN A 90 -8.39 -13.80 0.55
CA ASN A 90 -7.94 -14.89 1.41
C ASN A 90 -8.69 -14.79 2.73
#